data_AF-A0A934IAL7-F1
#
_entry.id   AF-A0A934IAL7-F1
#
_cell.length_a   1.000
_cell.length_b   1.000
_cell.length_c   1.000
_cell.angle_alpha   90.00
_cell.angle_beta   90.00
_cell.angle_gamma   90.00
#
_symmetry.space_group_name_H-M   'P 1'
#
loop_
_entity.id
_entity.type
_entity.pdbx_description
1 polymer ?
#
loop_
_entity_poly.entity_id
_entity_poly.type
_entity_poly.pdbx_seq_one_letter_code
_entity_poly.pdbx_strand_id
1 'polypeptide(L)'
;MKIESNLFTYLAPFFLLVALVYGFWTGWSEPVGIVGLFLTAGLVAMIGWYLAATARRIDARPEDDPEGEIEQGAGEQGVFSPWSWWPLAIAAGAAIVFLGLAAGWWIVGIGVVFSIIALVGWVFEFSRGQHAH
;
A
#
# COMPACT_ATOMS: atom_id res chain seq x y z
N MET A 1 12.20 5.58 -13.44
CA MET A 1 11.09 6.00 -12.55
C MET A 1 10.43 7.34 -12.92
N LYS A 2 10.78 7.98 -14.06
CA LYS A 2 10.23 9.32 -14.37
C LYS A 2 8.74 9.27 -14.72
N ILE A 3 8.32 8.25 -15.46
CA ILE A 3 6.93 8.09 -15.92
C ILE A 3 6.03 7.79 -14.72
N GLU A 4 6.45 6.89 -13.85
CA GLU A 4 5.71 6.47 -12.65
C GLU A 4 5.54 7.64 -11.68
N SER A 5 6.60 8.42 -11.47
CA SER A 5 6.51 9.64 -10.66
C SER A 5 5.56 10.67 -11.29
N ASN A 6 5.70 10.94 -12.59
CA ASN A 6 4.89 11.94 -13.28
C ASN A 6 3.40 11.59 -13.24
N LEU A 7 3.05 10.31 -13.39
CA LEU A 7 1.66 9.84 -13.31
C LEU A 7 0.97 10.31 -12.03
N PHE A 8 1.55 10.01 -10.86
CA PHE A 8 0.96 10.39 -9.58
C PHE A 8 1.07 11.89 -9.30
N THR A 9 2.16 12.54 -9.72
CA THR A 9 2.32 13.98 -9.55
C THR A 9 1.30 14.78 -10.35
N TYR A 10 0.87 14.33 -11.54
CA TYR A 10 -0.18 15.00 -12.31
C TYR A 10 -1.60 14.70 -11.81
N LEU A 11 -1.82 13.55 -11.17
CA LEU A 11 -3.11 13.25 -10.53
C LEU A 11 -3.40 14.16 -9.32
N ALA A 12 -2.38 14.59 -8.59
CA ALA A 12 -2.55 15.47 -7.43
C ALA A 12 -3.26 16.80 -7.75
N PRO A 13 -2.79 17.64 -8.70
CA PRO A 13 -3.49 18.86 -9.07
C PRO A 13 -4.85 18.57 -9.71
N PHE A 14 -5.02 17.44 -10.43
CA PHE A 14 -6.31 17.04 -10.97
C PHE A 14 -7.35 16.81 -9.86
N PHE A 15 -7.05 15.93 -8.89
CA PHE A 15 -7.98 15.66 -7.79
C PHE A 15 -8.19 16.88 -6.89
N LEU A 16 -7.18 17.73 -6.73
CA LEU A 16 -7.33 19.00 -6.01
C LEU A 16 -8.32 19.93 -6.75
N LEU A 17 -8.18 20.08 -8.06
CA LEU A 17 -9.11 20.88 -8.86
C LEU A 17 -10.52 20.31 -8.81
N VAL A 18 -10.68 18.99 -8.93
CA VAL A 18 -11.98 18.33 -8.81
C VAL A 18 -12.58 18.55 -7.43
N ALA A 19 -11.80 18.43 -6.35
CA ALA A 19 -12.26 18.71 -4.98
C ALA A 19 -12.78 20.15 -4.83
N LEU A 20 -12.07 21.13 -5.39
CA LEU A 20 -12.46 22.54 -5.35
C LEU A 20 -13.74 22.81 -6.18
N VAL A 21 -13.82 22.29 -7.40
CA VAL A 21 -14.99 22.44 -8.27
C VAL A 21 -16.21 21.78 -7.64
N TYR A 22 -16.05 20.57 -7.11
CA TYR A 22 -17.11 19.84 -6.41
C TYR A 22 -17.56 20.57 -5.14
N GLY A 23 -16.61 21.05 -4.33
CA GLY A 23 -16.91 21.86 -3.13
C GLY A 23 -17.68 23.12 -3.48
N PHE A 24 -17.29 23.83 -4.54
CA PHE A 24 -18.02 24.99 -5.04
C PHE A 24 -19.43 24.64 -5.53
N TRP A 25 -19.59 23.58 -6.32
CA TRP A 25 -20.87 23.18 -6.89
C TRP A 25 -21.88 22.74 -5.83
N THR A 26 -21.39 22.07 -4.78
CA THR A 26 -22.20 21.63 -3.64
C THR A 26 -22.41 22.73 -2.59
N GLY A 27 -21.88 23.94 -2.81
CA GLY A 27 -21.90 25.01 -1.81
C GLY A 27 -21.24 24.59 -0.48
N TRP A 28 -20.26 23.69 -0.54
CA TRP A 28 -19.58 23.09 0.61
C TRP A 28 -20.50 22.36 1.60
N SER A 29 -21.70 21.96 1.16
CA SER A 29 -22.72 21.33 2.00
C SER A 29 -22.61 19.81 2.13
N GLU A 30 -21.82 19.16 1.26
CA GLU A 30 -21.64 17.70 1.24
C GLU A 30 -20.24 17.29 1.74
N PRO A 31 -20.03 17.12 3.06
CA PRO A 31 -18.70 16.93 3.64
C PRO A 31 -18.06 15.59 3.26
N VAL A 32 -18.84 14.53 3.02
CA VAL A 32 -18.31 13.19 2.72
C VAL A 32 -17.53 13.19 1.40
N GLY A 33 -18.11 13.73 0.33
CA GLY A 33 -17.45 13.82 -0.96
C GLY A 33 -16.25 14.75 -0.94
N ILE A 34 -16.37 15.91 -0.30
CA ILE A 34 -15.28 16.90 -0.20
C ILE A 34 -14.07 16.31 0.53
N VAL A 35 -14.29 15.73 1.71
CA VAL A 35 -13.21 15.10 2.50
C VAL A 35 -12.59 13.94 1.72
N GLY A 36 -13.39 13.09 1.09
CA GLY A 36 -12.90 11.98 0.25
C GLY A 36 -11.97 12.47 -0.86
N LEU A 37 -12.39 13.48 -1.62
CA LEU A 37 -11.61 14.02 -2.74
C LEU A 37 -10.31 14.68 -2.28
N PHE A 38 -10.32 15.44 -1.18
CA PHE A 38 -9.09 16.01 -0.62
C PHE A 38 -8.14 14.94 -0.10
N LEU A 39 -8.64 13.89 0.55
CA LEU A 39 -7.82 12.76 0.99
C LEU A 39 -7.25 11.99 -0.20
N THR A 40 -8.00 11.82 -1.29
CA THR A 40 -7.48 11.24 -2.53
C THR A 40 -6.38 12.11 -3.13
N ALA A 41 -6.57 13.44 -3.19
CA ALA A 41 -5.54 14.38 -3.66
C ALA A 41 -4.25 14.28 -2.80
N GLY A 42 -4.40 14.20 -1.47
CA GLY A 42 -3.29 14.00 -0.54
C GLY A 42 -2.59 12.66 -0.73
N LEU A 43 -3.34 11.57 -0.92
CA LEU A 43 -2.79 10.23 -1.16
C LEU A 43 -1.93 10.19 -2.42
N VAL A 44 -2.45 10.67 -3.56
CA VAL A 44 -1.68 10.67 -4.81
C VAL A 44 -0.50 11.64 -4.76
N ALA A 45 -0.62 12.76 -4.03
CA ALA A 45 0.50 13.67 -3.80
C ALA A 45 1.61 13.01 -2.98
N MET A 46 1.27 12.26 -1.93
CA MET A 46 2.23 11.53 -1.11
C MET A 46 2.96 10.45 -1.92
N ILE A 47 2.23 9.66 -2.72
CA ILE A 47 2.81 8.65 -3.60
C ILE A 47 3.72 9.32 -4.65
N GLY A 48 3.22 10.35 -5.34
CA GLY A 48 3.98 11.07 -6.36
C GLY A 48 5.25 11.72 -5.81
N TRP A 49 5.18 12.33 -4.63
CA TRP A 49 6.35 12.89 -3.95
C TRP A 49 7.39 11.83 -3.59
N TYR A 50 6.96 10.69 -3.03
CA TYR A 50 7.85 9.60 -2.68
C TYR A 50 8.57 9.05 -3.92
N LEU A 51 7.83 8.78 -4.99
CA LEU A 51 8.40 8.30 -6.26
C LEU A 51 9.34 9.34 -6.89
N ALA A 52 8.98 10.63 -6.86
CA ALA A 52 9.84 11.71 -7.36
C ALA A 52 11.15 11.81 -6.57
N ALA A 53 11.08 11.66 -5.25
CA ALA A 53 12.24 11.67 -4.37
C ALA A 53 13.16 10.47 -4.64
N THR A 54 12.58 9.28 -4.85
CA THR A 54 13.33 8.06 -5.21
C THR A 54 13.95 8.16 -6.60
N ALA A 55 13.20 8.65 -7.59
CA ALA A 55 13.69 8.82 -8.96
C ALA A 55 14.90 9.76 -9.09
N ARG A 56 15.11 10.67 -8.12
CA ARG A 56 16.29 11.55 -8.04
C ARG A 56 17.50 10.90 -7.37
N ARG A 57 17.32 9.75 -6.71
CA ARG A 57 18.35 9.06 -5.91
C ARG A 57 18.85 7.77 -6.55
N ILE A 58 18.15 7.26 -7.55
CA ILE A 58 18.51 6.01 -8.24
C ILE A 58 18.90 6.29 -9.68
N ASP A 59 19.76 5.45 -10.25
CA ASP A 59 20.13 5.50 -11.65
C ASP A 59 19.01 4.98 -12.56
N ALA A 60 19.15 5.23 -13.87
CA ALA A 60 18.23 4.69 -14.87
C ALA A 60 18.30 3.16 -14.85
N ARG A 61 17.13 2.53 -14.70
CA ARG A 61 17.01 1.06 -14.65
C ARG A 61 16.77 0.55 -16.07
N PRO A 62 17.08 -0.73 -16.37
CA PRO A 62 16.78 -1.33 -17.67
C PRO A 62 15.29 -1.22 -18.07
N GLU A 63 14.38 -1.25 -17.08
CA GLU A 63 12.94 -1.07 -17.29
C GLU A 63 12.52 0.35 -17.71
N ASP A 64 13.41 1.34 -17.59
CA ASP A 64 13.18 2.71 -18.03
C ASP A 64 13.67 2.95 -19.49
N ASP A 65 14.36 1.98 -20.10
CA ASP A 65 14.91 2.06 -21.46
C ASP A 65 14.02 1.31 -22.48
N PRO A 66 13.43 2.00 -23.47
CA PRO A 66 12.63 1.36 -24.51
C PRO A 66 13.46 0.45 -25.44
N GLU A 67 14.78 0.60 -25.47
CA GLU A 67 15.71 -0.26 -26.23
C GLU A 67 16.50 -1.22 -25.32
N GLY A 68 16.09 -1.36 -24.04
CA GLY A 68 16.77 -2.21 -23.06
C GLY A 68 16.84 -3.68 -23.48
N GLU A 69 18.02 -4.28 -23.33
CA GLU A 69 18.24 -5.69 -23.63
C GLU A 69 17.94 -6.60 -22.43
N ILE A 70 17.54 -7.85 -22.69
CA ILE A 70 17.17 -8.83 -21.64
C ILE A 70 18.35 -9.09 -20.69
N GLU A 71 19.58 -9.10 -21.20
CA GLU A 71 20.79 -9.34 -20.41
C GLU A 71 21.04 -8.25 -19.35
N GLN A 72 20.53 -7.03 -19.56
CA GLN A 72 20.68 -5.95 -18.59
C GLN A 72 19.88 -6.20 -17.29
N GLY A 73 18.87 -7.08 -17.35
CA GLY A 73 18.11 -7.55 -16.18
C GLY A 73 18.60 -8.89 -15.62
N ALA A 74 19.70 -9.45 -16.14
CA ALA A 74 20.24 -10.74 -15.71
C ALA A 74 21.00 -10.58 -14.38
N GLY A 75 20.25 -10.57 -13.27
CA GLY A 75 20.76 -10.56 -11.91
C GLY A 75 19.79 -11.22 -10.94
N GLU A 76 20.20 -11.37 -9.69
CA GLU A 76 19.30 -11.81 -8.63
C GLU A 76 18.25 -10.73 -8.33
N GLN A 77 16.97 -11.06 -8.52
CA GLN A 77 15.84 -10.13 -8.30
C GLN A 77 15.57 -9.85 -6.82
N GLY A 78 15.99 -10.75 -5.93
CA GLY A 78 15.73 -10.70 -4.50
C GLY A 78 15.20 -12.02 -3.95
N VAL A 79 14.67 -11.98 -2.74
CA VAL A 79 14.14 -13.17 -2.04
C VAL A 79 12.62 -13.16 -2.11
N PHE A 80 12.06 -14.27 -2.59
CA PHE A 80 10.61 -14.50 -2.61
C PHE A 80 10.27 -15.69 -1.72
N SER A 81 9.17 -15.58 -0.98
CA SER A 81 8.64 -16.71 -0.22
C SER A 81 8.13 -17.78 -1.20
N PRO A 82 8.64 -19.04 -1.14
CA PRO A 82 8.14 -20.11 -2.00
C PRO A 82 6.73 -20.56 -1.59
N TRP A 83 6.40 -20.44 -0.30
CA TRP A 83 5.07 -20.67 0.26
C TRP A 83 4.98 -20.00 1.64
N SER A 84 3.76 -19.60 2.03
CA SER A 84 3.48 -19.13 3.39
C SER A 84 1.99 -19.31 3.71
N TRP A 85 1.69 -19.90 4.86
CA TRP A 85 0.31 -20.00 5.37
C TRP A 85 -0.10 -18.77 6.19
N TRP A 86 0.83 -17.92 6.57
CA TRP A 86 0.56 -16.75 7.41
C TRP A 86 -0.39 -15.71 6.78
N PRO A 87 -0.36 -15.43 5.46
CA PRO A 87 -1.37 -14.59 4.82
C PRO A 87 -2.81 -15.10 5.02
N LEU A 88 -3.00 -16.42 5.02
CA LEU A 88 -4.31 -17.01 5.27
C LEU A 88 -4.72 -16.83 6.74
N ALA A 89 -3.79 -17.05 7.67
CA ALA A 89 -4.04 -16.88 9.09
C ALA A 89 -4.39 -15.41 9.42
N ILE A 90 -3.66 -14.43 8.90
CA ILE A 90 -3.97 -13.01 9.17
C ILE A 90 -5.29 -12.59 8.53
N ALA A 91 -5.63 -13.10 7.34
CA ALA A 91 -6.92 -12.86 6.70
C ALA A 91 -8.09 -13.45 7.50
N ALA A 92 -7.93 -14.67 8.04
CA ALA A 92 -8.91 -15.27 8.94
C ALA A 92 -9.07 -14.45 10.22
N GLY A 93 -7.98 -13.93 10.78
CA GLY A 93 -8.01 -13.02 11.93
C GLY A 93 -8.80 -11.75 11.65
N ALA A 94 -8.54 -11.09 10.51
CA ALA A 94 -9.29 -9.92 10.08
C ALA A 94 -10.78 -10.23 9.88
N ALA A 95 -11.11 -11.40 9.31
CA ALA A 95 -12.49 -11.85 9.14
C ALA A 95 -13.19 -12.08 10.51
N ILE A 96 -12.51 -12.64 11.50
CA ILE A 96 -13.04 -12.82 12.87
C ILE A 96 -13.27 -11.45 13.53
N VAL A 97 -12.34 -10.51 13.37
CA VAL A 97 -12.50 -9.13 13.88
C VAL A 97 -13.75 -8.49 13.28
N PHE A 98 -13.91 -8.59 11.96
CA PHE A 98 -15.08 -8.04 11.27
C PHE A 98 -16.38 -8.72 11.70
N LEU A 99 -16.37 -10.05 11.83
CA LEU A 99 -17.50 -10.82 12.35
C LEU A 99 -17.89 -10.37 13.77
N GLY A 100 -16.91 -10.07 14.62
CA GLY A 100 -17.14 -9.61 15.98
C GLY A 100 -17.94 -8.30 16.07
N LEU A 101 -17.88 -7.45 15.05
CA LEU A 101 -18.72 -6.23 14.98
C LEU A 101 -20.22 -6.57 14.91
N ALA A 102 -20.58 -7.72 14.34
CA ALA A 102 -21.97 -8.17 14.19
C ALA A 102 -22.39 -9.22 15.25
N ALA A 103 -21.50 -10.16 15.59
CA ALA A 103 -21.80 -11.29 16.46
C ALA A 103 -21.51 -11.02 17.95
N GLY A 104 -20.69 -10.02 18.28
CA GLY A 104 -20.42 -9.59 19.65
C GLY A 104 -18.99 -9.10 19.87
N TRP A 105 -18.86 -8.00 20.61
CA TRP A 105 -17.58 -7.30 20.83
C TRP A 105 -16.46 -8.16 21.47
N TRP A 106 -16.79 -9.20 22.22
CA TRP A 106 -15.77 -10.08 22.80
C TRP A 106 -15.03 -10.91 21.73
N ILE A 107 -15.67 -11.20 20.59
CA ILE A 107 -15.06 -11.89 19.44
C ILE A 107 -13.99 -11.00 18.78
N VAL A 108 -14.19 -9.69 18.78
CA VAL A 108 -13.18 -8.73 18.28
C VAL A 108 -11.87 -8.90 19.05
N GLY A 109 -11.94 -9.02 20.38
CA GLY A 109 -10.76 -9.25 21.21
C GLY A 109 -10.00 -10.53 20.81
N ILE A 110 -10.72 -11.62 20.56
CA ILE A 110 -10.14 -12.90 20.10
C ILE A 110 -9.50 -12.74 18.72
N GLY A 111 -10.22 -12.12 17.78
CA GLY A 111 -9.73 -11.87 16.43
C GLY A 111 -8.47 -11.00 16.41
N VAL A 112 -8.39 -9.98 17.27
CA VAL A 112 -7.21 -9.11 17.39
C VAL A 112 -6.02 -9.89 17.92
N VAL A 113 -6.17 -10.65 19.01
CA VAL A 113 -5.08 -11.47 19.56
C VAL A 113 -4.57 -12.47 18.53
N PHE A 114 -5.49 -13.16 17.84
CA PHE A 114 -5.13 -14.09 16.78
C PHE A 114 -4.42 -13.40 15.61
N SER A 115 -4.89 -12.23 15.17
CA SER A 115 -4.28 -11.44 14.10
C SER A 115 -2.87 -10.97 14.46
N ILE A 116 -2.62 -10.59 15.70
CA ILE A 116 -1.29 -10.21 16.18
C ILE A 116 -0.34 -11.40 16.11
N ILE A 117 -0.76 -12.58 16.58
CA ILE A 117 0.06 -13.80 16.49
C ILE A 117 0.36 -14.14 15.04
N ALA A 118 -0.65 -14.05 14.16
CA ALA A 118 -0.47 -14.30 12.72
C ALA A 118 0.48 -13.29 12.07
N LEU A 119 0.37 -12.00 12.42
CA LEU A 119 1.25 -10.93 11.92
C LEU A 119 2.70 -11.15 12.35
N VAL A 120 2.92 -11.45 13.64
CA VAL A 120 4.24 -11.77 14.19
C VAL A 120 4.81 -12.98 13.45
N GLY A 121 4.03 -14.04 13.30
CA GLY A 121 4.42 -15.24 12.55
C GLY A 121 4.82 -14.92 11.10
N TRP A 122 4.05 -14.07 10.42
CA TRP A 122 4.34 -13.67 9.04
C TRP A 122 5.62 -12.85 8.91
N VAL A 123 5.78 -11.82 9.74
CA VAL A 123 6.94 -10.92 9.71
C VAL A 123 8.24 -11.66 10.05
N PHE A 124 8.19 -12.57 11.03
CA PHE A 124 9.37 -13.31 11.47
C PHE A 124 9.59 -14.64 10.72
N GLU A 125 8.73 -15.02 9.76
CA GLU A 125 8.76 -16.34 9.12
C GLU A 125 10.15 -16.75 8.62
N PHE A 126 10.85 -15.84 7.96
CA PHE A 126 12.20 -16.01 7.41
C PHE A 126 13.32 -15.47 8.32
N SER A 127 12.96 -14.86 9.46
CA SER A 127 13.90 -14.30 10.44
C SER A 127 14.09 -15.17 11.68
N ARG A 128 13.69 -16.45 11.63
CA ARG A 128 13.84 -17.43 12.73
C ARG A 128 15.28 -17.94 12.90
N GLY A 129 16.12 -17.72 11.89
CA GLY A 129 17.58 -17.70 12.01
C GLY A 129 18.23 -18.98 12.53
N GLN A 130 18.43 -19.08 13.83
CA GLN A 130 19.63 -19.72 14.37
C GLN A 130 19.41 -20.23 15.82
N HIS A 131 18.15 -20.51 16.21
CA HIS A 131 17.79 -20.98 17.56
C HIS A 131 17.03 -22.32 17.55
N ALA A 132 17.40 -23.22 16.65
CA ALA A 132 16.93 -24.61 16.62
C ALA A 132 17.90 -25.56 17.36
N HIS A 133 18.39 -25.13 18.53
CA HIS A 133 19.05 -26.01 19.50
C HIS A 133 18.04 -26.46 20.54
#